data_AF-A0A1J3GF49-F1
#
_entry.id   AF-A0A1J3GF49-F1
#
_cell.length_a   1.000
_cell.length_b   1.000
_cell.length_c   1.000
_cell.angle_alpha   90.00
_cell.angle_beta   90.00
_cell.angle_gamma   90.00
#
_symmetry.space_group_name_H-M   'P 1'
#
loop_
_entity.id
_entity.type
_entity.pdbx_description
1 polymer ?
#
loop_
_entity_poly.entity_id
_entity_poly.type
_entity_poly.pdbx_seq_one_letter_code
_entity_poly.pdbx_strand_id
1 'polypeptide(L)'
;MRLHASYLTLGTLLPDHSSSSKKKWCAPSIIDRAVTYIPKLQNEVEELTLKKQELAEAIESKRSRELEQRSPSIHTISVHELEGSGNEAVVQICTKNEKAEEFSNLLHVLEVQGFSILSASTTQVCRGQKVVCYHFHVKMDEKPSGGDDYITMLKKNIISSLS
;
A
#
# COMPACT_ATOMS: atom_id res chain seq x y z
N MET A 1 -25.92 27.27 -38.05
CA MET A 1 -25.85 25.86 -37.62
C MET A 1 -25.20 25.65 -36.23
N ARG A 2 -24.14 26.38 -35.85
CA ARG A 2 -23.39 26.11 -34.60
C ARG A 2 -24.18 26.35 -33.30
N LEU A 3 -25.02 27.38 -33.25
CA LEU A 3 -25.73 27.79 -32.02
C LEU A 3 -26.74 26.74 -31.52
N HIS A 4 -27.55 26.18 -32.43
CA HIS A 4 -28.52 25.14 -32.10
C HIS A 4 -27.83 23.87 -31.58
N ALA A 5 -26.71 23.48 -32.21
CA ALA A 5 -25.91 22.36 -31.75
C ALA A 5 -25.37 22.58 -30.33
N SER A 6 -24.88 23.79 -30.01
CA SER A 6 -24.40 24.13 -28.66
C SER A 6 -25.48 23.96 -27.59
N TYR A 7 -26.73 24.36 -27.86
CA TYR A 7 -27.84 24.14 -26.92
C TYR A 7 -28.12 22.65 -26.72
N LEU A 8 -28.15 21.85 -27.77
CA LEU A 8 -28.36 20.41 -27.63
C LEU A 8 -27.23 19.75 -26.84
N THR A 9 -25.96 20.11 -27.10
CA THR A 9 -24.82 19.62 -26.33
C THR A 9 -24.97 19.96 -24.85
N LEU A 10 -25.34 21.21 -24.52
CA LEU A 10 -25.59 21.59 -23.14
C LEU A 10 -26.72 20.75 -22.52
N GLY A 11 -27.78 20.48 -23.28
CA GLY A 11 -28.88 19.60 -22.86
C GLY A 11 -28.42 18.20 -22.44
N THR A 12 -27.48 17.60 -23.19
CA THR A 12 -26.97 16.25 -22.89
C THR A 12 -26.22 16.14 -21.56
N LEU A 13 -25.74 17.27 -21.01
CA LEU A 13 -25.01 17.34 -19.74
C LEU A 13 -25.95 17.49 -18.53
N LEU A 14 -27.24 17.74 -18.77
CA LEU A 14 -28.22 17.93 -17.71
C LEU A 14 -28.83 16.59 -17.29
N PRO A 15 -29.17 16.43 -16.00
CA PRO A 15 -29.89 15.26 -15.53
C PRO A 15 -31.24 15.13 -16.26
N ASP A 16 -31.70 13.89 -16.40
CA ASP A 16 -32.96 13.52 -17.08
C ASP A 16 -33.01 13.77 -18.59
N HIS A 17 -31.86 13.96 -19.27
CA HIS A 17 -31.81 14.08 -20.73
C HIS A 17 -32.38 12.86 -21.48
N SER A 18 -32.31 11.67 -20.90
CA SER A 18 -32.76 10.40 -21.48
C SER A 18 -34.11 9.90 -20.93
N SER A 19 -34.77 10.62 -20.03
CA SER A 19 -36.04 10.14 -19.48
C SER A 19 -37.12 10.19 -20.56
N SER A 20 -37.78 9.06 -20.75
CA SER A 20 -38.82 8.69 -21.75
C SER A 20 -40.00 9.68 -21.92
N SER A 21 -39.96 10.87 -21.35
CA SER A 21 -40.98 11.89 -21.55
C SER A 21 -40.84 12.51 -22.94
N LYS A 22 -41.94 12.55 -23.69
CA LYS A 22 -42.09 13.09 -25.06
C LYS A 22 -41.86 14.61 -25.16
N LYS A 23 -41.14 15.24 -24.23
CA LYS A 23 -40.83 16.68 -24.23
C LYS A 23 -39.69 16.95 -25.19
N LYS A 24 -39.99 17.64 -26.30
CA LYS A 24 -38.96 18.19 -27.18
C LYS A 24 -38.16 19.24 -26.41
N TRP A 25 -36.87 18.98 -26.25
CA TRP A 25 -35.93 19.91 -25.63
C TRP A 25 -35.78 21.12 -26.56
N CYS A 26 -36.16 22.30 -26.07
CA CYS A 26 -35.96 23.57 -26.78
C CYS A 26 -34.91 24.41 -26.05
N ALA A 27 -34.26 25.33 -26.77
CA ALA A 27 -33.18 26.15 -26.21
C ALA A 27 -33.57 26.87 -24.89
N PRO A 28 -34.75 27.49 -24.76
CA PRO A 28 -35.17 28.08 -23.48
C PRO A 28 -35.25 27.07 -22.33
N SER A 29 -35.79 25.87 -22.59
CA SER A 29 -35.93 24.82 -21.56
C SER A 29 -34.60 24.22 -21.12
N ILE A 30 -33.62 24.15 -22.04
CA ILE A 30 -32.25 23.74 -21.73
C ILE A 30 -31.59 24.77 -20.82
N ILE A 31 -31.74 26.05 -21.16
CA ILE A 31 -31.11 27.14 -20.41
C ILE A 31 -31.70 27.27 -19.01
N ASP A 32 -33.02 27.22 -18.86
CA ASP A 32 -33.71 27.27 -17.57
C ASP A 32 -33.20 26.19 -16.59
N ARG A 33 -33.06 24.95 -17.10
CA ARG A 33 -32.51 23.84 -16.33
C ARG A 33 -31.03 23.99 -16.04
N ALA A 34 -30.23 24.45 -17.01
CA ALA A 34 -28.80 24.66 -16.81
C ALA A 34 -28.54 25.71 -15.73
N VAL A 35 -29.26 26.84 -15.76
CA VAL A 35 -29.15 27.91 -14.76
C VAL A 35 -29.53 27.40 -13.37
N THR A 36 -30.48 26.47 -13.28
CA THR A 36 -30.87 25.85 -12.01
C THR A 36 -29.87 24.78 -11.53
N TYR A 37 -29.24 24.05 -12.46
CA TYR A 37 -28.40 22.90 -12.15
C TYR A 37 -26.95 23.28 -11.83
N ILE A 38 -26.41 24.32 -12.47
CA ILE A 38 -25.03 24.78 -12.23
C ILE A 38 -24.79 25.10 -10.74
N PRO A 39 -25.64 25.87 -10.04
CA PRO A 39 -25.45 26.14 -8.61
C PRO A 39 -25.51 24.89 -7.74
N LYS A 40 -26.35 23.91 -8.10
CA LYS A 40 -26.43 22.64 -7.37
C LYS A 40 -25.12 21.85 -7.47
N LEU A 41 -24.58 21.75 -8.69
CA LEU A 41 -23.27 21.12 -8.91
C LEU A 41 -22.14 21.84 -8.18
N GLN A 42 -22.16 23.18 -8.16
CA GLN A 42 -21.17 23.96 -7.43
C GLN A 42 -21.18 23.63 -5.93
N ASN A 43 -22.35 23.58 -5.30
CA ASN A 43 -22.49 23.19 -3.89
C ASN A 43 -22.02 21.75 -3.65
N GLU A 44 -22.35 20.81 -4.53
CA GLU A 44 -21.93 19.41 -4.39
C GLU A 44 -20.39 19.26 -4.46
N VAL A 45 -19.75 20.00 -5.37
CA VAL A 45 -18.28 20.02 -5.45
C VAL A 45 -17.65 20.61 -4.20
N GLU A 46 -18.23 21.67 -3.63
CA GLU A 46 -17.75 22.27 -2.37
C GLU A 46 -17.88 21.29 -1.20
N GLU A 47 -19.04 20.65 -1.03
CA GLU A 47 -19.25 19.63 -0.01
C GLU A 47 -18.28 18.44 -0.14
N LEU A 48 -18.07 17.94 -1.37
CA LEU A 48 -17.14 16.85 -1.62
C LEU A 48 -15.69 17.26 -1.37
N THR A 49 -15.34 18.52 -1.65
CA THR A 49 -14.00 19.05 -1.37
C THR A 49 -13.73 19.13 0.12
N LEU A 50 -14.71 19.61 0.91
CA LEU A 50 -14.63 19.63 2.37
C LEU A 50 -14.48 18.21 2.94
N LYS A 51 -15.35 17.27 2.52
CA LYS A 51 -15.27 15.86 2.95
C LYS A 51 -13.92 15.21 2.60
N LYS A 52 -13.37 15.50 1.42
CA LYS A 52 -12.05 15.01 1.01
C LYS A 52 -10.96 15.54 1.95
N GLN A 53 -11.01 16.83 2.30
CA GLN A 53 -10.04 17.43 3.21
C GLN A 53 -10.15 16.83 4.62
N GLU A 54 -11.36 16.70 5.17
CA GLU A 54 -11.59 16.07 6.47
C GLU A 54 -11.05 14.63 6.52
N LEU A 55 -11.28 13.85 5.46
CA LEU A 55 -10.74 12.50 5.34
C LEU A 55 -9.20 12.49 5.25
N ALA A 56 -8.62 13.41 4.49
CA ALA A 56 -7.17 13.53 4.37
C ALA A 56 -6.53 13.89 5.73
N GLU A 57 -7.10 14.85 6.46
CA GLU A 57 -6.66 15.24 7.81
C GLU A 57 -6.81 14.08 8.81
N ALA A 58 -7.91 13.31 8.73
CA ALA A 58 -8.10 12.13 9.56
C ALA A 58 -7.07 11.02 9.27
N ILE A 59 -6.67 10.85 8.01
CA ILE A 59 -5.62 9.89 7.62
C ILE A 59 -4.25 10.37 8.12
N GLU A 60 -3.94 11.66 7.96
CA GLU A 60 -2.68 12.25 8.42
C GLU A 60 -2.57 12.24 9.95
N SER A 61 -3.66 12.52 10.67
CA SER A 61 -3.72 12.42 12.12
C SER A 61 -3.52 10.97 12.62
N LYS A 62 -4.09 9.98 11.92
CA LYS A 62 -3.80 8.56 12.22
C LYS A 62 -2.35 8.20 11.95
N ARG A 63 -1.80 8.62 10.82
CA ARG A 63 -0.41 8.36 10.43
C ARG A 63 0.59 9.00 11.39
N SER A 64 0.35 10.24 11.82
CA SER A 64 1.19 10.94 12.81
C SER A 64 1.13 10.28 14.18
N ARG A 65 -0.06 9.81 14.62
CA ARG A 65 -0.18 9.00 15.85
C ARG A 65 0.53 7.65 15.74
N GLU A 66 0.52 7.00 14.58
CA GLU A 66 1.27 5.77 14.32
C GLU A 66 2.79 6.00 14.26
N LEU A 67 3.23 7.17 13.78
CA LEU A 67 4.65 7.57 13.77
C LEU A 67 5.18 7.97 15.15
N GLU A 68 4.35 8.63 15.97
CA GLU A 68 4.63 8.95 17.38
C GLU A 68 4.64 7.67 18.26
N GLN A 69 3.85 6.66 17.89
CA GLN A 69 3.91 5.30 18.45
C GLN A 69 4.92 4.40 17.73
N ARG A 70 6.10 4.93 17.38
CA ARG A 70 7.26 4.11 17.07
C ARG A 70 7.79 3.46 18.36
N SER A 71 6.95 2.63 18.99
CA SER A 71 7.41 1.56 19.87
C SER A 71 8.44 0.75 19.07
N PRO A 72 9.54 0.30 19.68
CA PRO A 72 10.50 -0.57 19.00
C PRO A 72 9.70 -1.68 18.32
N SER A 73 9.87 -1.83 17.01
CA SER A 73 9.24 -2.91 16.26
C SER A 73 9.73 -4.20 16.88
N ILE A 74 8.86 -4.85 17.64
CA ILE A 74 9.17 -6.15 18.26
C ILE A 74 9.22 -7.15 17.10
N HIS A 75 10.42 -7.36 16.58
CA HIS A 75 10.70 -8.41 15.61
C HIS A 75 10.98 -9.69 16.38
N THR A 76 10.15 -10.71 16.17
CA THR A 76 10.50 -12.06 16.61
C THR A 76 11.28 -12.71 15.48
N ILE A 77 12.56 -13.00 15.71
CA ILE A 77 13.44 -13.64 14.74
C ILE A 77 13.73 -15.05 15.24
N SER A 78 13.37 -16.06 14.45
CA SER A 78 13.77 -17.44 14.65
C SER A 78 14.68 -17.88 13.51
N VAL A 79 15.77 -18.55 13.84
CA VAL A 79 16.71 -19.12 12.87
C VAL A 79 16.88 -20.59 13.21
N HIS A 80 16.55 -21.44 12.24
CA HIS A 80 16.63 -22.89 12.35
C HIS A 80 17.69 -23.40 11.38
N GLU A 81 18.77 -23.93 11.91
CA GLU A 81 19.80 -24.61 11.13
C GLU A 81 19.26 -25.96 10.64
N LEU A 82 19.53 -26.29 9.38
CA LEU A 82 19.23 -27.61 8.82
C LEU A 82 20.44 -28.52 9.01
N GLU A 83 20.31 -29.52 9.88
CA GLU A 83 21.36 -30.53 10.08
C GLU A 83 21.57 -31.35 8.79
N GLY A 84 22.82 -31.45 8.35
CA GLY A 84 23.24 -32.34 7.27
C GLY A 84 23.29 -31.77 5.85
N SER A 85 22.90 -30.50 5.62
CA SER A 85 22.84 -29.90 4.25
C SER A 85 23.82 -28.76 3.95
N GLY A 86 24.84 -28.53 4.80
CA GLY A 86 25.95 -27.63 4.48
C GLY A 86 25.59 -26.14 4.51
N ASN A 87 25.70 -25.54 5.71
CA ASN A 87 25.50 -24.11 5.99
C ASN A 87 24.14 -23.56 5.52
N GLU A 88 23.07 -24.30 5.77
CA GLU A 88 21.71 -23.93 5.38
C GLU A 88 20.84 -23.63 6.61
N ALA A 89 20.02 -22.59 6.51
CA ALA A 89 19.11 -22.20 7.58
C ALA A 89 17.77 -21.72 7.05
N VAL A 90 16.71 -21.99 7.81
CA VAL A 90 15.38 -21.41 7.62
C VAL A 90 15.17 -20.32 8.65
N VAL A 91 14.80 -19.14 8.18
CA VAL A 91 14.59 -17.96 9.00
C VAL A 91 13.11 -17.59 8.98
N GLN A 92 12.58 -17.26 10.16
CA GLN A 92 11.26 -16.69 10.33
C GLN A 92 11.37 -15.34 11.05
N ILE A 93 10.79 -14.30 10.47
CA ILE A 93 10.75 -12.95 11.03
C ILE A 93 9.29 -12.52 11.10
N CYS A 94 8.78 -12.31 12.31
CA CYS A 94 7.42 -11.79 12.49
C CYS A 94 7.47 -10.34 12.98
N THR A 95 6.73 -9.47 12.29
CA THR A 95 6.62 -8.03 12.57
C THR A 95 5.16 -7.58 12.58
N LYS A 96 4.86 -6.55 13.37
CA LYS A 96 3.54 -5.88 13.41
C LYS A 96 3.39 -4.78 12.34
N ASN A 97 4.46 -4.45 11.63
CA ASN A 97 4.46 -3.37 10.66
C ASN A 97 4.68 -3.94 9.26
N GLU A 98 3.64 -3.90 8.43
CA GLU A 98 3.72 -4.34 7.03
C GLU A 98 4.49 -3.31 6.20
N LYS A 99 5.80 -3.49 6.10
CA LYS A 99 6.61 -2.73 5.14
C LYS A 99 7.30 -3.71 4.20
N ALA A 100 6.63 -4.01 3.10
CA ALA A 100 7.14 -4.94 2.08
C ALA A 100 8.56 -4.59 1.59
N GLU A 101 8.88 -3.30 1.52
CA GLU A 101 10.21 -2.81 1.15
C GLU A 101 11.31 -3.20 2.16
N GLU A 102 10.99 -3.37 3.45
CA GLU A 102 11.98 -3.79 4.45
C GLU A 102 12.40 -5.24 4.22
N PHE A 103 11.51 -6.10 3.72
CA PHE A 103 11.81 -7.51 3.48
C PHE A 103 12.62 -7.73 2.20
N SER A 104 12.27 -7.06 1.09
CA SER A 104 13.06 -7.15 -0.15
C SER A 104 14.48 -6.62 0.05
N ASN A 105 14.64 -5.51 0.77
CA ASN A 105 15.95 -4.94 1.11
C ASN A 105 16.76 -5.89 2.00
N LEU A 106 16.13 -6.54 2.99
CA LEU A 106 16.79 -7.56 3.80
C LEU A 106 17.34 -8.70 2.95
N LEU A 107 16.52 -9.27 2.05
CA LEU A 107 16.96 -10.36 1.18
C LEU A 107 18.14 -9.91 0.30
N HIS A 108 18.06 -8.71 -0.27
CA HIS A 108 19.14 -8.16 -1.08
C HIS A 108 20.44 -7.98 -0.29
N VAL A 109 20.38 -7.46 0.94
CA VAL A 109 21.57 -7.31 1.80
C VAL A 109 22.21 -8.66 2.09
N LEU A 110 21.41 -9.70 2.34
CA LEU A 110 21.91 -11.05 2.57
C LEU A 110 22.60 -11.62 1.32
N GLU A 111 22.04 -11.41 0.13
CA GLU A 111 22.68 -11.80 -1.13
C GLU A 111 24.02 -11.10 -1.34
N VAL A 112 24.09 -9.79 -1.09
CA VAL A 112 25.33 -9.01 -1.18
C VAL A 112 26.39 -9.51 -0.18
N GLN A 113 25.96 -10.07 0.96
CA GLN A 113 26.84 -10.62 1.99
C GLN A 113 27.22 -12.10 1.75
N GLY A 114 26.83 -12.68 0.62
CA GLY A 114 27.22 -14.03 0.22
C GLY A 114 26.26 -15.14 0.65
N PHE A 115 25.03 -14.79 1.04
CA PHE A 115 23.97 -15.79 1.24
C PHE A 115 23.15 -15.99 -0.04
N SER A 116 22.96 -17.25 -0.42
CA SER A 116 22.05 -17.64 -1.49
C SER A 116 20.64 -17.83 -0.92
N ILE A 117 19.66 -17.07 -1.42
CA ILE A 117 18.25 -17.22 -1.03
C ILE A 117 17.62 -18.34 -1.87
N LEU A 118 17.24 -19.45 -1.24
CA LEU A 118 16.67 -20.62 -1.92
C LEU A 118 15.15 -20.54 -2.07
N SER A 119 14.48 -19.93 -1.08
CA SER A 119 13.04 -19.72 -1.10
C SER A 119 12.68 -18.56 -0.17
N ALA A 120 11.63 -17.82 -0.50
CA ALA A 120 11.08 -16.77 0.35
C ALA A 120 9.55 -16.73 0.23
N SER A 121 8.89 -16.45 1.33
CA SER A 121 7.44 -16.34 1.39
C SER A 121 7.02 -15.35 2.48
N THR A 122 5.81 -14.81 2.32
CA THR A 122 5.21 -13.85 3.24
C THR A 122 3.84 -14.36 3.62
N THR A 123 3.56 -14.44 4.91
CA THR A 123 2.28 -14.90 5.44
C THR A 123 1.69 -13.85 6.39
N GLN A 124 0.44 -13.47 6.15
CA GLN A 124 -0.32 -12.64 7.08
C GLN A 124 -0.93 -13.52 8.17
N VAL A 125 -0.48 -13.36 9.42
CA VAL A 125 -0.86 -14.25 10.53
C VAL A 125 -2.11 -13.77 11.26
N CYS A 126 -2.26 -12.45 11.43
CA CYS A 126 -3.38 -11.87 12.17
C CYS A 126 -3.92 -10.62 11.47
N ARG A 127 -5.05 -10.74 10.76
CA ARG A 127 -5.70 -9.61 10.05
C ARG A 127 -6.05 -8.43 10.98
N GLY A 128 -6.41 -8.70 12.23
CA GLY A 128 -6.76 -7.66 13.20
C GLY A 128 -5.57 -6.90 13.79
N GLN A 129 -4.38 -7.52 13.82
CA GLN A 129 -3.17 -6.95 14.44
C GLN A 129 -2.07 -6.60 13.43
N LYS A 130 -2.35 -6.75 12.13
CA LYS A 130 -1.41 -6.52 11.01
C LYS A 130 -0.05 -7.21 11.22
N VAL A 131 -0.07 -8.42 11.79
CA VAL A 131 1.15 -9.22 12.00
C VAL A 131 1.45 -9.98 10.71
N VAL A 132 2.62 -9.73 10.15
CA VAL A 132 3.17 -10.47 9.01
C VAL A 132 4.40 -11.24 9.43
N CYS A 133 4.49 -12.47 8.95
CA CYS A 133 5.67 -13.30 9.09
C CYS A 133 6.31 -13.54 7.73
N TYR A 134 7.59 -13.20 7.64
CA TYR A 134 8.45 -13.52 6.53
C TYR A 134 9.16 -14.84 6.81
N HIS A 135 9.19 -15.71 5.83
CA HIS A 135 9.89 -16.99 5.91
C HIS A 135 10.83 -17.10 4.72
N PHE A 136 12.10 -17.41 4.96
CA PHE A 136 13.04 -17.60 3.87
C PHE A 136 14.09 -18.65 4.22
N HIS A 137 14.52 -19.39 3.20
CA HIS A 137 15.55 -20.41 3.27
C HIS A 137 16.82 -19.84 2.65
N VAL A 138 17.91 -19.88 3.41
CA VAL A 138 19.22 -19.38 2.99
C VAL A 138 20.27 -20.48 3.05
N LYS A 139 21.27 -20.32 2.19
CA LYS A 139 22.49 -21.10 2.16
C LYS A 139 23.70 -20.20 2.09
N MET A 140 24.80 -20.58 2.72
CA MET A 140 26.08 -19.92 2.54
C MET A 140 27.05 -20.85 1.82
N ASP A 141 27.43 -20.49 0.59
CA ASP A 141 28.24 -21.34 -0.28
C ASP A 141 29.73 -21.36 0.12
N GLU A 142 30.23 -20.30 0.75
CA GLU A 142 31.61 -20.21 1.27
C GLU A 142 31.63 -20.20 2.80
N LYS A 143 32.59 -20.89 3.43
CA LYS A 143 32.77 -20.78 4.88
C LYS A 143 33.28 -19.38 5.24
N PRO A 144 32.73 -18.73 6.28
CA PRO A 144 33.21 -17.42 6.71
C PRO A 144 34.70 -17.50 7.07
N SER A 145 35.48 -16.56 6.54
CA SER A 145 36.94 -16.47 6.74
C SER A 145 37.32 -15.86 8.10
N GLY A 146 36.36 -15.25 8.80
CA GLY A 146 36.47 -14.81 10.20
C GLY A 146 35.82 -15.86 11.10
N GLY A 147 36.45 -16.15 12.25
CA GLY A 147 36.07 -17.26 13.15
C GLY A 147 34.67 -17.24 13.79
N ASP A 148 33.75 -16.42 13.30
CA ASP A 148 32.33 -16.48 13.64
C ASP A 148 31.62 -17.55 12.83
N ASP A 149 30.77 -18.33 13.47
CA ASP A 149 29.90 -19.30 12.79
C ASP A 149 28.87 -18.59 11.88
N TYR A 150 28.48 -19.23 10.77
CA TYR A 150 27.63 -18.62 9.74
C TYR A 150 26.25 -18.21 10.28
N ILE A 151 25.72 -18.95 11.27
CA ILE A 151 24.47 -18.60 11.97
C ILE A 151 24.60 -17.28 12.73
N THR A 152 25.75 -17.04 13.34
CA THR A 152 26.03 -15.79 14.06
C THR A 152 26.09 -14.63 13.09
N MET A 153 26.75 -14.82 11.95
CA MET A 153 26.82 -13.83 10.88
C MET A 153 25.42 -13.52 10.31
N LEU A 154 24.64 -14.55 10.01
CA LEU A 154 23.26 -14.44 9.52
C LEU A 154 22.39 -13.64 10.49
N LYS A 155 22.41 -13.97 11.79
CA LYS A 155 21.64 -13.25 12.82
C LYS A 155 22.05 -11.79 12.90
N LYS A 156 23.35 -11.50 12.89
CA LYS A 156 23.87 -10.13 12.94
C LYS A 156 23.38 -9.30 11.75
N ASN A 157 23.42 -9.87 10.55
CA ASN A 157 22.99 -9.21 9.32
C ASN A 157 21.49 -8.94 9.29
N ILE A 158 20.68 -9.90 9.77
CA ILE A 158 19.23 -9.70 9.92
C ILE A 158 18.95 -8.57 10.91
N ILE A 159 19.59 -8.58 12.08
CA ILE A 159 19.38 -7.56 13.11
C ILE A 159 19.81 -6.17 12.61
N SER A 160 20.94 -6.07 11.90
CA SER A 160 21.42 -4.78 11.36
C SER A 160 20.52 -4.22 10.27
N SER A 161 19.89 -5.08 9.47
CA SER A 161 19.00 -4.67 8.38
C SER A 161 17.60 -4.27 8.88
N LEU A 162 17.22 -4.69 10.09
CA LEU A 162 15.92 -4.39 10.71
C LEU A 162 15.97 -3.24 11.73
N SER A 163 17.17 -2.73 12.05
CA SER A 163 17.40 -1.62 12.99
C SER A 163 17.40 -0.27 12.25
#